data_AF-A0A938R2G5-F1
#
_entry.id   AF-A0A938R2G5-F1
#
_cell.length_a   1.000
_cell.length_b   1.000
_cell.length_c   1.000
_cell.angle_alpha   90.00
_cell.angle_beta   90.00
_cell.angle_gamma   90.00
#
_symmetry.space_group_name_H-M   'P 1'
#
loop_
_entity.id
_entity.type
_entity.pdbx_description
1 polymer ?
#
loop_
_entity_poly.entity_id
_entity_poly.type
_entity_poly.pdbx_seq_one_letter_code
_entity_poly.pdbx_strand_id
1 'polypeptide(L)'
;MRRISAGVREEEVCRILNLKKNLDYSDILIKYASKYLHLGWDLVAVNARGDATLGLDFTLPEELWQPRLTELGMEGVQVNLGLRTGLPSHLLVLEVHREESLFPFNQRGDWASGCVAQVGEEREQHYYLLPQGWTPPPSFFLTSFQIMVFGEGGLVLAPPSLEPRVQTNLRWLQPPWESPPSRLSPVLGKFLQKHSPAPPPAAPVSRSGDLPRWEEIYPLIARRPGVLQALLAPAEDPEVYYHGLLAAARAAGLSDVRLLTGLLWHAPLGDARRDPERWQSLQEILSLADRGEAAARRPEDAPERGGWKGEPSARRGEEGEARHHTEHGEAPPAVPGIPPLPPRHGPAPQGNGSRGRQKEEDYRGHGSQGGEPHGSSDWDPWSQFFRLDRDSLMVDRRRYEAMIYELGKLGAWHEVLKRETRTNKQLREKLESQWTRDLQYYRELALKNRKKGWYRWWQED
;
A
#
# COMPACT_ATOMS: atom_id res chain seq x y z
N MET A 1 -6.76 -48.97 14.15
CA MET A 1 -5.69 -48.13 13.58
C MET A 1 -6.31 -46.84 13.05
N ARG A 2 -6.04 -45.68 13.67
CA ARG A 2 -6.46 -44.39 13.13
C ARG A 2 -5.51 -44.05 11.97
N ARG A 3 -6.02 -43.98 10.74
CA ARG A 3 -5.31 -43.37 9.61
C ARG A 3 -5.16 -41.89 9.92
N ILE A 4 -4.00 -41.50 10.42
CA ILE A 4 -3.61 -40.08 10.46
C ILE A 4 -3.27 -39.74 9.01
N SER A 5 -4.22 -39.13 8.28
CA SER A 5 -3.91 -38.51 7.00
C SER A 5 -3.05 -37.27 7.29
N ALA A 6 -1.75 -37.40 7.12
CA ALA A 6 -0.80 -36.31 7.31
C ALA A 6 -0.87 -35.27 6.17
N GLY A 7 -2.03 -35.04 5.54
CA GLY A 7 -2.11 -34.08 4.44
C GLY A 7 -1.83 -32.65 4.93
N VAL A 8 -0.87 -31.98 4.30
CA VAL A 8 -0.71 -30.52 4.43
C VAL A 8 -2.01 -29.91 3.94
N ARG A 9 -2.67 -29.11 4.78
CA ARG A 9 -3.93 -28.47 4.42
C ARG A 9 -3.66 -27.43 3.34
N GLU A 10 -4.62 -27.21 2.45
CA GLU A 10 -4.52 -26.16 1.42
C GLU A 10 -4.18 -24.78 2.04
N GLU A 11 -4.73 -24.51 3.22
CA GLU A 11 -4.42 -23.33 4.06
C GLU A 11 -2.94 -23.21 4.41
N GLU A 12 -2.27 -24.33 4.72
CA GLU A 12 -0.85 -24.36 5.06
C GLU A 12 0.00 -24.10 3.81
N VAL A 13 -0.39 -24.65 2.65
CA VAL A 13 0.27 -24.37 1.37
C VAL A 13 0.15 -22.87 1.03
N CYS A 14 -1.05 -22.28 1.13
CA CYS A 14 -1.26 -20.85 0.92
C CYS A 14 -0.41 -20.00 1.86
N ARG A 15 -0.32 -20.38 3.15
CA ARG A 15 0.52 -19.68 4.13
C ARG A 15 2.00 -19.73 3.75
N ILE A 16 2.51 -20.90 3.34
CA ILE A 16 3.90 -21.06 2.92
C ILE A 16 4.20 -20.22 1.66
N LEU A 17 3.29 -20.23 0.68
CA LEU A 17 3.45 -19.43 -0.54
C LEU A 17 3.45 -17.93 -0.25
N ASN A 18 2.56 -17.46 0.63
CA ASN A 18 2.53 -16.06 1.05
C ASN A 18 3.80 -15.66 1.81
N LEU A 19 4.27 -16.50 2.73
CA LEU A 19 5.52 -16.28 3.44
C LEU A 19 6.70 -16.19 2.48
N LYS A 20 6.80 -17.12 1.53
CA LYS A 20 7.83 -17.08 0.48
C LYS A 20 7.76 -15.77 -0.32
N LYS A 21 6.56 -15.37 -0.77
CA LYS A 21 6.36 -14.12 -1.51
C LYS A 21 6.83 -12.91 -0.71
N ASN A 22 6.52 -12.86 0.59
CA ASN A 22 6.92 -11.76 1.47
C ASN A 22 8.43 -11.71 1.71
N LEU A 23 9.08 -12.86 1.85
CA LEU A 23 10.53 -12.96 1.98
C LEU A 23 11.23 -12.55 0.68
N ASP A 24 10.80 -13.09 -0.46
CA ASP A 24 11.34 -12.72 -1.78
C ASP A 24 11.20 -11.20 -2.01
N TYR A 25 10.06 -10.62 -1.62
CA TYR A 25 9.85 -9.18 -1.70
C TYR A 25 10.75 -8.39 -0.74
N SER A 26 10.94 -8.86 0.49
CA SER A 26 11.85 -8.24 1.46
C SER A 26 13.29 -8.20 0.95
N ASP A 27 13.77 -9.26 0.31
CA ASP A 27 15.11 -9.29 -0.30
C ASP A 27 15.26 -8.24 -1.41
N ILE A 28 14.21 -8.03 -2.21
CA ILE A 28 14.20 -6.97 -3.22
C ILE A 28 14.19 -5.60 -2.54
N LEU A 29 13.37 -5.39 -1.49
CA LEU A 29 13.34 -4.13 -0.75
C LEU A 29 14.70 -3.79 -0.16
N ILE A 30 15.41 -4.76 0.43
CA ILE A 30 16.77 -4.57 0.96
C ILE A 30 17.67 -4.03 -0.15
N LYS A 31 17.73 -4.70 -1.30
CA LYS A 31 18.57 -4.29 -2.44
C LYS A 31 18.28 -2.87 -2.91
N TYR A 32 17.02 -2.46 -2.92
CA TYR A 32 16.61 -1.13 -3.36
C TYR A 32 16.83 -0.07 -2.28
N ALA A 33 16.54 -0.38 -1.02
CA ALA A 33 16.80 0.49 0.11
C ALA A 33 18.28 0.87 0.18
N SER A 34 19.19 -0.12 0.08
CA SER A 34 20.63 0.14 0.06
C SER A 34 20.99 1.07 -1.10
N LYS A 35 20.46 0.86 -2.32
CA LYS A 35 20.70 1.76 -3.45
C LYS A 35 20.25 3.19 -3.21
N TYR A 36 19.08 3.41 -2.61
CA TYR A 36 18.58 4.76 -2.32
C TYR A 36 19.38 5.45 -1.23
N LEU A 37 19.77 4.72 -0.18
CA LEU A 37 20.64 5.25 0.87
C LEU A 37 22.01 5.68 0.31
N HIS A 38 22.57 4.92 -0.63
CA HIS A 38 23.80 5.31 -1.33
C HIS A 38 23.67 6.58 -2.19
N LEU A 39 22.45 6.90 -2.65
CA LEU A 39 22.15 8.16 -3.34
C LEU A 39 21.95 9.33 -2.36
N GLY A 40 22.02 9.08 -1.05
CA GLY A 40 21.76 10.07 0.00
C GLY A 40 20.28 10.37 0.18
N TRP A 41 19.39 9.45 -0.20
CA TRP A 41 17.94 9.63 -0.02
C TRP A 41 17.52 9.18 1.38
N ASP A 42 16.69 9.97 2.02
CA ASP A 42 16.14 9.71 3.35
C ASP A 42 14.90 8.82 3.23
N LEU A 43 15.03 7.58 3.72
CA LEU A 43 14.03 6.54 3.61
C LEU A 43 13.22 6.36 4.89
N VAL A 44 11.96 5.95 4.72
CA VAL A 44 11.06 5.58 5.81
C VAL A 44 10.32 4.30 5.43
N ALA A 45 10.22 3.38 6.38
CA ALA A 45 9.41 2.19 6.20
C ALA A 45 7.95 2.52 6.43
N VAL A 46 7.09 2.26 5.45
CA VAL A 46 5.66 2.51 5.55
C VAL A 46 4.87 1.22 5.39
N ASN A 47 3.78 1.08 6.13
CA ASN A 47 2.88 -0.07 5.99
C ASN A 47 1.99 0.07 4.73
N ALA A 48 1.14 -0.93 4.46
CA ALA A 48 0.18 -0.89 3.35
C ALA A 48 -0.84 0.26 3.42
N ARG A 49 -1.00 0.91 4.59
CA ARG A 49 -1.86 2.08 4.80
C ARG A 49 -1.12 3.41 4.65
N GLY A 50 0.21 3.38 4.49
CA GLY A 50 1.07 4.56 4.42
C GLY A 50 1.57 5.06 5.77
N ASP A 51 1.33 4.33 6.88
CA ASP A 51 1.81 4.75 8.20
C ASP A 51 3.28 4.34 8.42
N ALA A 52 4.06 5.26 9.00
CA ALA A 52 5.49 5.08 9.30
C ALA A 52 5.76 4.43 10.68
N THR A 53 4.94 3.46 11.09
CA THR A 53 4.94 2.92 12.48
C THR A 53 5.62 1.56 12.64
N LEU A 54 6.41 1.13 11.65
CA LEU A 54 6.95 -0.23 11.60
C LEU A 54 8.18 -0.48 12.48
N GLY A 55 8.68 0.55 13.18
CA GLY A 55 9.89 0.44 14.02
C GLY A 55 11.13 0.03 13.25
N LEU A 56 11.16 0.33 11.94
CA LEU A 56 12.31 0.12 11.06
C LEU A 56 12.94 1.49 10.75
N ASP A 57 14.20 1.64 11.11
CA ASP A 57 14.95 2.88 10.99
C ASP A 57 16.11 2.71 10.01
N PHE A 58 16.02 3.37 8.85
CA PHE A 58 17.02 3.31 7.80
C PHE A 58 18.23 4.24 8.04
N THR A 59 18.20 5.06 9.10
CA THR A 59 19.37 5.86 9.52
C THR A 59 20.42 5.01 10.23
N LEU A 60 20.04 3.83 10.69
CA LEU A 60 20.95 2.85 11.26
C LEU A 60 21.80 2.18 10.17
N PRO A 61 22.94 1.57 10.53
CA PRO A 61 23.72 0.73 9.62
C PRO A 61 22.90 -0.42 9.01
N GLU A 62 23.26 -0.84 7.79
CA GLU A 62 22.59 -1.91 7.03
C GLU A 62 22.49 -3.22 7.81
N GLU A 63 23.50 -3.54 8.60
CA GLU A 63 23.55 -4.73 9.45
C GLU A 63 22.45 -4.74 10.53
N LEU A 64 21.90 -3.58 10.88
CA LEU A 64 20.85 -3.45 11.90
C LEU A 64 19.44 -3.43 11.30
N TRP A 65 19.23 -2.68 10.21
CA TRP A 65 17.88 -2.57 9.63
C TRP A 65 17.54 -3.74 8.70
N GLN A 66 18.52 -4.35 8.03
CA GLN A 66 18.28 -5.47 7.11
C GLN A 66 17.64 -6.67 7.81
N PRO A 67 18.14 -7.17 8.96
CA PRO A 67 17.50 -8.28 9.67
C PRO A 67 16.09 -7.95 10.11
N ARG A 68 15.85 -6.69 10.56
CA ARG A 68 14.53 -6.23 10.99
C ARG A 68 13.53 -6.21 9.84
N LEU A 69 13.95 -5.76 8.65
CA LEU A 69 13.10 -5.79 7.46
C LEU A 69 12.74 -7.24 7.07
N THR A 70 13.67 -8.19 7.18
CA THR A 70 13.33 -9.59 6.92
C THR A 70 12.43 -10.19 7.98
N GLU A 71 12.59 -9.81 9.25
CA GLU A 71 11.70 -10.22 10.34
C GLU A 71 10.26 -9.78 10.09
N LEU A 72 10.05 -8.53 9.67
CA LEU A 72 8.73 -8.03 9.26
C LEU A 72 8.15 -8.86 8.10
N GLY A 73 8.98 -9.25 7.13
CA GLY A 73 8.59 -10.17 6.06
C GLY A 73 8.16 -11.56 6.56
N MET A 74 8.84 -12.09 7.58
CA MET A 74 8.47 -13.36 8.23
C MET A 74 7.17 -13.28 9.01
N GLU A 75 6.90 -12.15 9.64
CA GLU A 75 5.63 -11.85 10.33
C GLU A 75 4.46 -11.63 9.35
N GLY A 76 4.75 -11.56 8.05
CA GLY A 76 3.77 -11.31 7.00
C GLY A 76 3.38 -9.84 6.88
N VAL A 77 4.17 -8.93 7.46
CA VAL A 77 3.96 -7.49 7.37
C VAL A 77 4.40 -6.99 6.00
N GLN A 78 3.49 -6.36 5.28
CA GLN A 78 3.79 -5.73 4.00
C GLN A 78 4.45 -4.37 4.24
N VAL A 79 5.72 -4.29 3.89
CA VAL A 79 6.54 -3.07 4.01
C VAL A 79 6.65 -2.39 2.65
N ASN A 80 6.57 -1.07 2.63
CA ASN A 80 6.85 -0.23 1.48
C ASN A 80 7.98 0.75 1.85
N LEU A 81 8.73 1.19 0.84
CA LEU A 81 9.75 2.23 0.97
C LEU A 81 9.13 3.58 0.65
N GLY A 82 9.00 4.41 1.67
CA GLY A 82 8.73 5.83 1.53
C GLY A 82 10.03 6.63 1.45
N LEU A 83 10.02 7.70 0.67
CA LEU A 83 11.10 8.66 0.53
C LEU A 83 10.65 10.02 1.03
N ARG A 84 11.43 10.63 1.93
CA ARG A 84 11.16 11.99 2.43
C ARG A 84 11.67 13.02 1.42
N THR A 85 10.77 13.82 0.87
CA THR A 85 11.11 14.89 -0.07
C THR A 85 11.44 16.19 0.67
N GLY A 86 12.03 17.15 -0.06
CA GLY A 86 12.49 18.42 0.48
C GLY A 86 13.97 18.38 0.88
N LEU A 87 14.31 19.10 1.94
CA LEU A 87 15.65 19.14 2.51
C LEU A 87 16.25 17.77 2.86
N PRO A 88 15.51 16.78 3.42
CA PRO A 88 16.12 15.52 3.86
C PRO A 88 16.79 14.71 2.73
N SER A 89 16.15 14.62 1.56
CA SER A 89 16.72 13.93 0.40
C SER A 89 17.24 14.87 -0.68
N HIS A 90 17.16 16.19 -0.48
CA HIS A 90 17.38 17.21 -1.51
C HIS A 90 16.58 16.97 -2.81
N LEU A 91 15.35 16.49 -2.68
CA LEU A 91 14.49 16.10 -3.79
C LEU A 91 13.15 16.83 -3.80
N LEU A 92 12.64 17.09 -5.00
CA LEU A 92 11.25 17.41 -5.27
C LEU A 92 10.70 16.29 -6.16
N VAL A 93 9.50 15.79 -5.87
CA VAL A 93 8.84 14.79 -6.74
C VAL A 93 7.53 15.36 -7.25
N LEU A 94 7.30 15.23 -8.55
CA LEU A 94 6.03 15.55 -9.20
C LEU A 94 5.37 14.27 -9.65
N GLU A 95 4.19 13.98 -9.12
CA GLU A 95 3.34 12.92 -9.66
C GLU A 95 2.29 13.53 -10.59
N VAL A 96 2.27 13.02 -11.82
CA VAL A 96 1.53 13.58 -12.95
C VAL A 96 0.73 12.48 -13.65
N HIS A 97 -0.39 12.86 -14.26
CA HIS A 97 -1.16 11.98 -15.12
C HIS A 97 -0.52 11.93 -16.51
N ARG A 98 -0.29 10.73 -17.06
CA ARG A 98 0.47 10.51 -18.31
C ARG A 98 -0.11 11.25 -19.52
N GLU A 99 -1.43 11.24 -19.64
CA GLU A 99 -2.14 11.88 -20.76
C GLU A 99 -2.58 13.32 -20.44
N GLU A 100 -3.21 13.53 -19.29
CA GLU A 100 -3.86 14.81 -18.94
C GLU A 100 -2.88 15.90 -18.49
N SER A 101 -1.73 15.54 -17.89
CA SER A 101 -0.77 16.52 -17.35
C SER A 101 0.28 17.00 -18.36
N LEU A 102 0.18 16.61 -19.64
CA LEU A 102 1.01 17.16 -20.73
C LEU A 102 0.81 18.68 -20.92
N PHE A 103 -0.33 19.18 -20.46
CA PHE A 103 -0.74 20.58 -20.47
C PHE A 103 -0.67 21.10 -19.01
N PRO A 104 0.33 21.93 -18.61
CA PRO A 104 0.84 23.13 -19.29
C PRO A 104 2.36 23.09 -19.62
N PHE A 105 3.02 21.96 -19.40
CA PHE A 105 4.48 21.93 -19.39
C PHE A 105 5.12 21.86 -20.78
N ASN A 106 4.48 21.19 -21.75
CA ASN A 106 5.01 21.10 -23.12
C ASN A 106 5.10 22.46 -23.82
N GLN A 107 4.35 23.47 -23.35
CA GLN A 107 4.44 24.84 -23.85
C GLN A 107 5.63 25.63 -23.28
N ARG A 108 6.29 25.11 -22.24
CA ARG A 108 7.28 25.82 -21.42
C ARG A 108 8.67 25.17 -21.41
N GLY A 109 8.88 24.16 -22.27
CA GLY A 109 10.15 23.45 -22.47
C GLY A 109 10.14 22.03 -21.87
N ASP A 110 11.30 21.38 -21.89
CA ASP A 110 11.49 20.05 -21.29
C ASP A 110 11.35 20.16 -19.77
N TRP A 111 10.24 19.61 -19.28
CA TRP A 111 9.91 19.53 -17.86
C TRP A 111 10.20 18.15 -17.30
N ALA A 112 10.16 17.10 -18.13
CA ALA A 112 10.33 15.73 -17.69
C ALA A 112 11.70 15.53 -17.03
N SER A 113 11.71 14.90 -15.85
CA SER A 113 12.96 14.45 -15.26
C SER A 113 13.53 13.27 -16.03
N GLY A 114 14.86 13.11 -16.00
CA GLY A 114 15.53 11.88 -16.42
C GLY A 114 15.33 10.72 -15.44
N CYS A 115 14.79 10.96 -14.24
CA CYS A 115 14.45 9.92 -13.27
C CYS A 115 12.93 9.83 -13.11
N VAL A 116 12.35 8.71 -13.53
CA VAL A 116 10.90 8.53 -13.65
C VAL A 116 10.47 7.16 -13.15
N ALA A 117 9.52 7.15 -12.21
CA ALA A 117 8.82 5.94 -11.78
C ALA A 117 7.39 5.95 -12.30
N GLN A 118 6.85 4.77 -12.59
CA GLN A 118 5.45 4.58 -12.91
C GLN A 118 4.66 4.23 -11.64
N VAL A 119 3.49 4.85 -11.49
CA VAL A 119 2.53 4.64 -10.40
C VAL A 119 1.20 4.21 -11.01
N GLY A 120 0.87 2.93 -10.93
CA GLY A 120 -0.28 2.38 -11.63
C GLY A 120 -0.17 2.54 -13.16
N GLU A 121 -1.30 2.53 -13.87
CA GLU A 121 -1.30 2.60 -15.34
C GLU A 121 -1.24 4.04 -15.88
N GLU A 122 -1.82 4.97 -15.12
CA GLU A 122 -2.15 6.32 -15.58
C GLU A 122 -1.20 7.40 -15.08
N ARG A 123 -0.34 7.11 -14.09
CA ARG A 123 0.50 8.13 -13.43
C ARG A 123 1.98 7.81 -13.47
N GLU A 124 2.76 8.88 -13.43
CA GLU A 124 4.22 8.86 -13.36
C GLU A 124 4.70 9.81 -12.26
N GLN A 125 5.78 9.43 -11.59
CA GLN A 125 6.52 10.26 -10.64
C GLN A 125 7.84 10.69 -11.26
N HIS A 126 8.05 11.99 -11.38
CA HIS A 126 9.30 12.59 -11.86
C HIS A 126 10.08 13.17 -10.67
N TYR A 127 11.33 12.76 -10.53
CA TYR A 127 12.19 13.11 -9.40
C TYR A 127 13.15 14.21 -9.81
N TYR A 128 13.25 15.31 -9.04
CA TYR A 128 14.13 16.44 -9.35
C TYR A 128 15.07 16.76 -8.21
N LEU A 129 16.33 17.06 -8.53
CA LEU A 129 17.27 17.64 -7.56
C LEU A 129 16.91 19.09 -7.27
N LEU A 130 16.86 19.43 -5.98
CA LEU A 130 16.66 20.80 -5.53
C LEU A 130 17.88 21.67 -5.85
N PRO A 131 17.71 22.85 -6.47
CA PRO A 131 18.81 23.80 -6.63
C PRO A 131 19.33 24.29 -5.28
N GLN A 132 20.63 24.53 -5.18
CA GLN A 132 21.25 25.03 -3.94
C GLN A 132 20.64 26.39 -3.55
N GLY A 133 20.21 26.51 -2.28
CA GLY A 133 19.59 27.72 -1.75
C GLY A 133 18.13 27.96 -2.19
N TRP A 134 17.52 27.01 -2.92
CA TRP A 134 16.10 27.08 -3.26
C TRP A 134 15.26 26.40 -2.18
N THR A 135 14.27 27.12 -1.65
CA THR A 135 13.33 26.57 -0.66
C THR A 135 12.19 25.86 -1.38
N PRO A 136 12.04 24.53 -1.23
CA PRO A 136 10.90 23.82 -1.77
C PRO A 136 9.59 24.27 -1.10
N PRO A 137 8.49 24.40 -1.87
CA PRO A 137 7.18 24.60 -1.27
C PRO A 137 6.79 23.36 -0.45
N PRO A 138 5.82 23.45 0.48
CA PRO A 138 5.24 22.25 1.11
C PRO A 138 4.64 21.33 0.04
N SER A 139 4.24 20.11 0.42
CA SER A 139 3.53 19.24 -0.52
C SER A 139 2.09 19.72 -0.75
N PHE A 140 1.62 19.74 -1.99
CA PHE A 140 0.26 20.19 -2.34
C PHE A 140 -0.23 19.56 -3.65
N PHE A 141 -1.54 19.59 -3.85
CA PHE A 141 -2.19 19.13 -5.07
C PHE A 141 -2.62 20.31 -5.94
N LEU A 142 -2.16 20.33 -7.19
CA LEU A 142 -2.58 21.26 -8.22
C LEU A 142 -3.81 20.72 -8.95
N THR A 143 -4.99 20.99 -8.41
CA THR A 143 -6.26 20.49 -8.95
C THR A 143 -6.46 20.83 -10.43
N SER A 144 -6.07 22.04 -10.88
CA SER A 144 -6.23 22.48 -12.26
C SER A 144 -5.48 21.64 -13.29
N PHE A 145 -4.44 20.92 -12.87
CA PHE A 145 -3.57 20.13 -13.75
C PHE A 145 -3.46 18.66 -13.31
N GLN A 146 -4.14 18.30 -12.23
CA GLN A 146 -4.07 17.01 -11.56
C GLN A 146 -2.64 16.57 -11.18
N ILE A 147 -1.81 17.52 -10.72
CA ILE A 147 -0.42 17.25 -10.35
C ILE A 147 -0.30 17.20 -8.83
N MET A 148 0.28 16.13 -8.29
CA MET A 148 0.70 16.10 -6.89
C MET A 148 2.15 16.55 -6.79
N VAL A 149 2.40 17.57 -5.98
CA VAL A 149 3.74 18.10 -5.72
C VAL A 149 4.17 17.61 -4.34
N PHE A 150 5.23 16.81 -4.29
CA PHE A 150 5.88 16.36 -3.07
C PHE A 150 7.13 17.21 -2.82
N GLY A 151 6.94 18.27 -2.05
CA GLY A 151 7.97 19.25 -1.70
C GLY A 151 8.52 19.05 -0.29
N GLU A 152 8.67 20.13 0.47
CA GLU A 152 9.19 20.09 1.84
C GLU A 152 8.31 19.23 2.75
N GLY A 153 8.95 18.32 3.50
CA GLY A 153 8.27 17.41 4.43
C GLY A 153 7.35 16.38 3.78
N GLY A 154 7.37 16.28 2.45
CA GLY A 154 6.58 15.30 1.72
C GLY A 154 7.09 13.87 1.92
N LEU A 155 6.20 12.91 1.66
CA LEU A 155 6.49 11.49 1.68
C LEU A 155 5.92 10.86 0.42
N VAL A 156 6.77 10.24 -0.37
CA VAL A 156 6.39 9.57 -1.63
C VAL A 156 6.86 8.13 -1.62
N LEU A 157 6.05 7.20 -2.15
CA LEU A 157 6.49 5.81 -2.29
C LEU A 157 7.53 5.69 -3.40
N ALA A 158 8.59 4.93 -3.16
CA ALA A 158 9.63 4.64 -4.15
C ALA A 158 9.52 3.18 -4.62
N PRO A 159 9.81 2.86 -5.91
CA PRO A 159 9.90 1.47 -6.37
C PRO A 159 10.82 0.62 -5.48
N PRO A 160 10.57 -0.67 -5.29
CA PRO A 160 9.51 -1.47 -5.88
C PRO A 160 8.25 -1.52 -5.00
N SER A 161 8.00 -0.48 -4.19
CA SER A 161 6.84 -0.43 -3.27
C SER A 161 5.51 -0.71 -3.97
N LEU A 162 4.55 -1.19 -3.22
CA LEU A 162 3.19 -1.46 -3.69
C LEU A 162 2.31 -0.22 -3.50
N GLU A 163 1.66 0.21 -4.57
CA GLU A 163 0.69 1.31 -4.55
C GLU A 163 -0.57 0.87 -3.77
N PRO A 164 -0.93 1.53 -2.65
CA PRO A 164 -2.02 1.06 -1.77
C PRO A 164 -3.37 0.88 -2.46
N ARG A 165 -3.69 1.76 -3.42
CA ARG A 165 -5.02 1.81 -4.06
C ARG A 165 -5.22 0.71 -5.10
N VAL A 166 -4.21 0.48 -5.94
CA VAL A 166 -4.30 -0.47 -7.07
C VAL A 166 -3.55 -1.77 -6.80
N GLN A 167 -2.79 -1.85 -5.70
CA GLN A 167 -1.99 -3.02 -5.32
C GLN A 167 -1.01 -3.46 -6.42
N THR A 168 -0.55 -2.52 -7.24
CA THR A 168 0.47 -2.74 -8.27
C THR A 168 1.82 -2.22 -7.79
N ASN A 169 2.90 -2.90 -8.20
CA ASN A 169 4.25 -2.46 -7.87
C ASN A 169 4.55 -1.16 -8.63
N LEU A 170 5.04 -0.15 -7.90
CA LEU A 170 5.74 0.96 -8.50
C LEU A 170 6.98 0.39 -9.20
N ARG A 171 7.24 0.84 -10.43
CA ARG A 171 8.38 0.40 -11.22
C ARG A 171 9.14 1.59 -11.78
N TRP A 172 10.45 1.51 -11.81
CA TRP A 172 11.25 2.50 -12.53
C TRP A 172 11.01 2.37 -14.03
N LEU A 173 10.67 3.48 -14.68
CA LEU A 173 10.79 3.63 -16.13
C LEU A 173 12.22 4.08 -16.46
N GLN A 174 12.77 4.98 -15.64
CA GLN A 174 14.13 5.47 -15.71
C GLN A 174 14.70 5.56 -14.28
N PRO A 175 15.49 4.56 -13.84
CA PRO A 175 15.95 4.51 -12.47
C PRO A 175 17.09 5.49 -12.19
N PRO A 176 17.22 5.97 -10.93
CA PRO A 176 18.18 7.03 -10.57
C PRO A 176 19.66 6.63 -10.72
N TRP A 177 19.99 5.33 -10.75
CA TRP A 177 21.35 4.84 -10.96
C TRP A 177 21.74 4.70 -12.44
N GLU A 178 20.79 4.79 -13.37
CA GLU A 178 21.06 4.85 -14.81
C GLU A 178 20.89 6.27 -15.34
N SER A 179 19.80 6.92 -14.92
CA SER A 179 19.46 8.29 -15.27
C SER A 179 19.17 9.08 -13.99
N PRO A 180 20.16 9.83 -13.47
CA PRO A 180 20.00 10.53 -12.21
C PRO A 180 18.90 11.61 -12.30
N PRO A 181 18.26 11.98 -11.18
CA PRO A 181 17.24 13.02 -11.15
C PRO A 181 17.74 14.33 -11.78
N SER A 182 16.96 14.89 -12.70
CA SER A 182 17.30 16.16 -13.35
C SER A 182 17.26 17.31 -12.34
N ARG A 183 18.06 18.36 -12.55
CA ARG A 183 17.91 19.60 -11.78
C ARG A 183 16.57 20.26 -12.14
N LEU A 184 15.90 20.82 -11.14
CA LEU A 184 14.67 21.57 -11.35
C LEU A 184 14.92 22.76 -12.28
N SER A 185 14.22 22.81 -13.42
CA SER A 185 14.39 23.92 -14.37
C SER A 185 13.86 25.23 -13.75
N PRO A 186 14.47 26.40 -14.03
CA PRO A 186 14.01 27.67 -13.48
C PRO A 186 12.56 28.01 -13.84
N VAL A 187 12.10 27.57 -15.01
CA VAL A 187 10.74 27.78 -15.49
C VAL A 187 9.75 26.95 -14.68
N LEU A 188 10.06 25.67 -14.44
CA LEU A 188 9.26 24.79 -13.60
C LEU A 188 9.26 25.27 -12.14
N GLY A 189 10.42 25.66 -11.61
CA GLY A 189 10.52 26.22 -10.25
C GLY A 189 9.65 27.47 -10.06
N LYS A 190 9.68 28.42 -11.00
CA LYS A 190 8.80 29.62 -10.96
C LYS A 190 7.32 29.25 -11.08
N PHE A 191 6.98 28.26 -11.91
CA PHE A 191 5.61 27.77 -12.02
C PHE A 191 5.13 27.21 -10.68
N LEU A 192 5.91 26.32 -10.07
CA LEU A 192 5.55 25.71 -8.80
C LEU A 192 5.44 26.74 -7.67
N GLN A 193 6.34 27.74 -7.61
CA GLN A 193 6.22 28.84 -6.63
C GLN A 193 5.00 29.73 -6.85
N LYS A 194 4.64 30.00 -8.12
CA LYS A 194 3.46 30.81 -8.44
C LYS A 194 2.17 30.11 -8.04
N HIS A 195 2.13 28.79 -8.17
CA HIS A 195 0.95 27.98 -7.91
C HIS A 195 0.98 27.25 -6.57
N SER A 196 2.08 27.34 -5.81
CA SER A 196 2.12 26.83 -4.45
C SER A 196 1.11 27.60 -3.62
N PRO A 197 0.34 26.92 -2.77
CA PRO A 197 -0.50 27.62 -1.80
C PRO A 197 0.40 28.63 -1.09
N ALA A 198 -0.06 29.88 -0.99
CA ALA A 198 0.64 30.87 -0.18
C ALA A 198 0.91 30.20 1.17
N PRO A 199 2.13 30.31 1.73
CA PRO A 199 2.35 29.84 3.08
C PRO A 199 1.20 30.44 3.89
N PRO A 200 0.38 29.62 4.57
CA PRO A 200 -0.81 30.11 5.26
C PRO A 200 -0.36 31.33 6.04
N PRO A 201 -1.00 32.50 5.83
CA PRO A 201 -0.52 33.78 6.38
C PRO A 201 -0.23 33.52 7.82
N ALA A 202 1.06 33.52 8.20
CA ALA A 202 1.60 32.80 9.36
C ALA A 202 0.50 32.68 10.40
N ALA A 203 -0.21 31.53 10.40
CA ALA A 203 -1.50 31.41 11.09
C ALA A 203 -1.26 32.02 12.46
N PRO A 204 -1.92 33.15 12.80
CA PRO A 204 -1.41 34.13 13.75
C PRO A 204 -0.98 33.36 14.95
N VAL A 205 0.35 33.20 15.13
CA VAL A 205 1.01 32.15 15.91
C VAL A 205 0.10 31.78 17.07
N SER A 206 -0.82 30.84 16.83
CA SER A 206 -1.81 30.49 17.83
C SER A 206 -1.18 29.34 18.55
N ARG A 207 -0.15 29.71 19.31
CA ARG A 207 0.12 29.19 20.64
C ARG A 207 -0.10 27.68 20.80
N SER A 208 0.35 26.85 19.85
CA SER A 208 0.54 25.42 20.10
C SER A 208 1.62 25.20 21.17
N GLY A 209 2.42 26.22 21.49
CA GLY A 209 3.29 26.26 22.66
C GLY A 209 2.53 26.40 24.00
N ASP A 210 1.25 26.82 23.99
CA ASP A 210 0.43 26.96 25.21
C ASP A 210 -0.61 25.83 25.37
N LEU A 211 -0.66 24.85 24.47
CA LEU A 211 -1.52 23.69 24.66
C LEU A 211 -0.74 22.59 25.38
N PRO A 212 -1.33 21.98 26.43
CA PRO A 212 -0.69 20.86 27.09
C PRO A 212 -0.51 19.73 26.08
N ARG A 213 0.70 19.17 26.04
CA ARG A 213 0.97 18.04 25.14
C ARG A 213 0.20 16.80 25.60
N TRP A 214 0.11 15.79 24.73
CA TRP A 214 -0.56 14.54 25.09
C TRP A 214 0.03 13.88 26.33
N GLU A 215 1.34 13.98 26.53
CA GLU A 215 2.05 13.48 27.70
C GLU A 215 1.63 14.16 29.01
N GLU A 216 1.13 15.40 28.94
CA GLU A 216 0.61 16.16 30.08
C GLU A 216 -0.87 15.87 30.33
N ILE A 217 -1.65 15.68 29.27
CA ILE A 217 -3.09 15.40 29.35
C ILE A 217 -3.36 13.96 29.79
N TYR A 218 -2.62 12.99 29.24
CA TYR A 218 -2.90 11.57 29.43
C TYR A 218 -2.90 11.13 30.91
N PRO A 219 -1.93 11.51 31.76
CA PRO A 219 -1.96 11.15 33.19
C PRO A 219 -3.19 11.69 33.94
N LEU A 220 -3.75 12.83 33.49
CA LEU A 220 -4.90 13.49 34.11
C LEU A 220 -6.23 12.84 33.70
N ILE A 221 -6.33 12.34 32.47
CA ILE A 221 -7.52 11.61 32.00
C ILE A 221 -7.45 10.11 32.32
N ALA A 222 -6.25 9.53 32.44
CA ALA A 222 -6.08 8.10 32.70
C ALA A 222 -6.69 7.64 34.02
N ARG A 223 -6.79 8.55 35.00
CA ARG A 223 -7.45 8.32 36.30
C ARG A 223 -8.98 8.44 36.24
N ARG A 224 -9.55 8.74 35.08
CA ARG A 224 -10.97 9.04 34.87
C ARG A 224 -11.56 8.11 33.81
N PRO A 225 -12.09 6.94 34.19
CA PRO A 225 -12.49 5.90 33.24
C PRO A 225 -13.58 6.38 32.27
N GLY A 226 -14.50 7.23 32.70
CA GLY A 226 -15.53 7.80 31.82
C GLY A 226 -14.97 8.67 30.69
N VAL A 227 -13.86 9.39 30.94
CA VAL A 227 -13.20 10.22 29.91
C VAL A 227 -12.45 9.33 28.92
N LEU A 228 -11.74 8.30 29.40
CA LEU A 228 -11.09 7.33 28.52
C LEU A 228 -12.09 6.55 27.66
N GLN A 229 -13.24 6.17 28.23
CA GLN A 229 -14.29 5.50 27.49
C GLN A 229 -14.86 6.41 26.39
N ALA A 230 -15.14 7.68 26.70
CA ALA A 230 -15.61 8.64 25.70
C ALA A 230 -14.56 8.92 24.62
N LEU A 231 -13.27 8.97 24.98
CA LEU A 231 -12.17 9.18 24.05
C LEU A 231 -12.09 8.07 22.98
N LEU A 232 -12.47 6.83 23.35
CA LEU A 232 -12.42 5.65 22.48
C LEU A 232 -13.78 5.28 21.88
N ALA A 233 -14.86 5.98 22.26
CA ALA A 233 -16.20 5.69 21.78
C ALA A 233 -16.36 6.18 20.33
N PRO A 234 -16.76 5.31 19.39
CA PRO A 234 -17.07 5.75 18.02
C PRO A 234 -18.30 6.66 18.03
N ALA A 235 -18.31 7.65 17.14
CA ALA A 235 -19.47 8.52 16.90
C ALA A 235 -19.78 8.57 15.40
N GLU A 236 -21.02 8.89 15.07
CA GLU A 236 -21.48 9.03 13.68
C GLU A 236 -20.89 10.27 13.00
N ASP A 237 -20.56 11.31 13.78
CA ASP A 237 -20.00 12.58 13.30
C ASP A 237 -18.96 13.14 14.31
N PRO A 238 -17.91 13.86 13.83
CA PRO A 238 -16.90 14.46 14.71
C PRO A 238 -17.45 15.46 15.74
N GLU A 239 -18.49 16.24 15.43
CA GLU A 239 -19.08 17.17 16.41
C GLU A 239 -19.73 16.40 17.57
N VAL A 240 -20.47 15.34 17.26
CA VAL A 240 -21.08 14.44 18.26
C VAL A 240 -19.99 13.81 19.13
N TYR A 241 -18.88 13.41 18.52
CA TYR A 241 -17.70 12.90 19.25
C TYR A 241 -17.12 13.94 20.22
N TYR A 242 -16.85 15.17 19.76
CA TYR A 242 -16.28 16.22 20.61
C TYR A 242 -17.22 16.63 21.73
N HIS A 243 -18.52 16.73 21.47
CA HIS A 243 -19.52 17.02 22.51
C HIS A 243 -19.59 15.90 23.56
N GLY A 244 -19.59 14.63 23.13
CA GLY A 244 -19.57 13.48 24.04
C GLY A 244 -18.32 13.44 24.91
N LEU A 245 -17.15 13.69 24.31
CA LEU A 245 -15.87 13.75 25.03
C LEU A 245 -15.83 14.91 26.03
N LEU A 246 -16.31 16.09 25.63
CA LEU A 246 -16.38 17.26 26.49
C LEU A 246 -17.33 17.04 27.68
N ALA A 247 -18.51 16.46 27.43
CA ALA A 247 -19.47 16.13 28.48
C ALA A 247 -18.88 15.15 29.51
N ALA A 248 -18.20 14.10 29.04
CA ALA A 248 -17.52 13.13 29.90
C ALA A 248 -16.36 13.77 30.71
N ALA A 249 -15.57 14.64 30.08
CA ALA A 249 -14.49 15.37 30.74
C ALA A 249 -15.02 16.26 31.88
N ARG A 250 -16.09 17.02 31.61
CA ARG A 250 -16.74 17.89 32.60
C ARG A 250 -17.39 17.11 33.73
N ALA A 251 -18.08 16.00 33.42
CA ALA A 251 -18.64 15.10 34.43
C ALA A 251 -17.55 14.52 35.35
N ALA A 252 -16.33 14.37 34.86
CA ALA A 252 -15.17 13.96 35.64
C ALA A 252 -14.42 15.12 36.34
N GLY A 253 -15.02 16.32 36.37
CA GLY A 253 -14.50 17.52 37.04
C GLY A 253 -13.35 18.20 36.30
N LEU A 254 -13.20 17.99 34.99
CA LEU A 254 -12.25 18.74 34.17
C LEU A 254 -12.90 20.02 33.66
N SER A 255 -12.43 21.16 34.16
CA SER A 255 -12.93 22.49 33.79
C SER A 255 -11.86 23.43 33.24
N ASP A 256 -10.59 23.01 33.25
CA ASP A 256 -9.51 23.82 32.68
C ASP A 256 -9.66 23.87 31.15
N VAL A 257 -9.97 25.06 30.64
CA VAL A 257 -10.17 25.33 29.21
C VAL A 257 -8.95 24.91 28.39
N ARG A 258 -7.72 25.13 28.89
CA ARG A 258 -6.49 24.75 28.16
C ARG A 258 -6.38 23.24 28.03
N LEU A 259 -6.68 22.52 29.10
CA LEU A 259 -6.65 21.06 29.12
C LEU A 259 -7.78 20.46 28.27
N LEU A 260 -9.00 21.01 28.34
CA LEU A 260 -10.12 20.56 27.51
C LEU A 260 -9.83 20.81 26.03
N THR A 261 -9.28 21.97 25.69
CA THR A 261 -8.86 22.28 24.33
C THR A 261 -7.79 21.30 23.85
N GLY A 262 -6.76 21.05 24.65
CA GLY A 262 -5.72 20.07 24.33
C GLY A 262 -6.29 18.66 24.17
N LEU A 263 -7.25 18.26 25.02
CA LEU A 263 -7.91 16.97 24.95
C LEU A 263 -8.67 16.79 23.63
N LEU A 264 -9.46 17.80 23.22
CA LEU A 264 -10.20 17.77 21.95
C LEU A 264 -9.25 17.77 20.74
N TRP A 265 -8.21 18.59 20.78
CA TRP A 265 -7.18 18.66 19.73
C TRP A 265 -6.43 17.33 19.54
N HIS A 266 -6.13 16.65 20.65
CA HIS A 266 -5.37 15.41 20.62
C HIS A 266 -6.22 14.15 20.50
N ALA A 267 -7.55 14.27 20.46
CA ALA A 267 -8.47 13.15 20.47
C ALA A 267 -8.27 12.23 19.24
N PRO A 268 -8.12 10.90 19.43
CA PRO A 268 -7.68 9.97 18.38
C PRO A 268 -8.71 9.73 17.29
N LEU A 269 -10.00 9.83 17.61
CA LEU A 269 -11.10 9.70 16.64
C LEU A 269 -11.57 11.06 16.11
N GLY A 270 -10.95 12.15 16.58
CA GLY A 270 -11.19 13.49 16.08
C GLY A 270 -10.44 13.76 14.78
N ASP A 271 -10.96 14.71 14.02
CA ASP A 271 -10.39 15.20 12.78
C ASP A 271 -9.63 16.54 12.91
N ALA A 272 -9.61 17.15 14.10
CA ALA A 272 -9.03 18.47 14.32
C ALA A 272 -7.53 18.55 13.96
N ARG A 273 -6.79 17.45 14.08
CA ARG A 273 -5.37 17.42 13.64
C ARG A 273 -5.20 17.42 12.11
N ARG A 274 -6.21 16.94 11.38
CA ARG A 274 -6.19 16.82 9.92
C ARG A 274 -6.71 18.08 9.25
N ASP A 275 -7.54 18.85 9.95
CA ASP A 275 -8.13 20.09 9.46
C ASP A 275 -7.85 21.26 10.44
N PRO A 276 -6.85 22.11 10.14
CA PRO A 276 -6.49 23.25 10.98
C PRO A 276 -7.60 24.29 11.16
N GLU A 277 -8.55 24.38 10.22
CA GLU A 277 -9.65 25.35 10.28
C GLU A 277 -10.63 25.02 11.41
N ARG A 278 -10.73 23.74 11.79
CA ARG A 278 -11.56 23.25 12.91
C ARG A 278 -11.10 23.74 14.28
N TRP A 279 -9.91 24.32 14.39
CA TRP A 279 -9.46 24.95 15.63
C TRP A 279 -10.45 25.98 16.16
N GLN A 280 -11.02 26.80 15.26
CA GLN A 280 -12.01 27.81 15.63
C GLN A 280 -13.31 27.16 16.10
N SER A 281 -13.76 26.12 15.40
CA SER A 281 -14.95 25.35 15.79
C SER A 281 -14.81 24.69 17.17
N LEU A 282 -13.62 24.17 17.52
CA LEU A 282 -13.37 23.63 18.86
C LEU A 282 -13.46 24.70 19.97
N GLN A 283 -12.96 25.92 19.71
CA GLN A 283 -13.09 27.05 20.63
C GLN A 283 -14.55 27.48 20.78
N GLU A 284 -15.32 27.48 19.68
CA GLU A 284 -16.74 27.78 19.69
C GLU A 284 -17.52 26.76 20.53
N ILE A 285 -17.26 25.46 20.34
CA ILE A 285 -17.87 24.36 21.12
C ILE A 285 -17.61 24.55 22.62
N LEU A 286 -16.38 24.88 23.02
CA LEU A 286 -16.03 25.16 24.41
C LEU A 286 -16.76 26.40 24.96
N SER A 287 -16.83 27.47 24.17
CA SER A 287 -17.50 28.71 24.56
C SER A 287 -19.01 28.55 24.71
N LEU A 288 -19.65 27.75 23.84
CA LEU A 288 -21.07 27.42 23.89
C LEU A 288 -21.38 26.55 25.11
N ALA A 289 -20.53 25.58 25.39
CA ALA A 289 -20.67 24.72 26.55
C ALA A 289 -20.48 25.48 27.88
N ASP A 290 -19.61 26.50 27.94
CA ASP A 290 -19.48 27.38 29.12
C ASP A 290 -20.69 28.29 29.32
N ARG A 291 -21.28 28.80 28.24
CA ARG A 291 -22.50 29.62 28.30
C ARG A 291 -23.74 28.81 28.72
N GLY A 292 -23.84 27.55 28.29
CA GLY A 292 -24.93 26.65 28.68
C GLY A 292 -24.92 26.33 30.18
N GLU A 293 -23.76 26.14 30.79
CA GLU A 293 -23.64 25.93 32.24
C GLU A 293 -23.88 27.20 33.05
N ALA A 294 -23.47 28.38 32.55
CA ALA A 294 -23.75 29.65 33.22
C ALA A 294 -25.25 29.99 33.24
N ALA A 295 -26.00 29.57 32.22
CA ALA A 295 -27.45 29.72 32.17
C ALA A 295 -28.18 28.74 33.12
N ALA A 296 -27.66 27.52 33.29
CA ALA A 296 -28.21 26.52 34.21
C ALA A 296 -27.91 26.79 35.70
N ARG A 297 -26.95 27.68 36.01
CA ARG A 297 -26.52 28.03 37.38
C ARG A 297 -27.13 29.32 37.94
N ARG A 298 -28.21 29.86 37.36
CA ARG A 298 -28.98 30.95 38.01
C ARG A 298 -30.10 30.35 38.88
N PRO A 299 -30.03 30.43 40.22
CA PRO A 299 -31.19 30.28 41.08
C PRO A 299 -32.02 31.57 41.04
N GLU A 300 -33.33 31.39 40.97
CA GLU A 300 -34.40 32.26 41.49
C GLU A 300 -34.07 33.74 41.67
N ASP A 301 -34.50 34.56 40.70
CA ASP A 301 -35.12 35.87 40.95
C ASP A 301 -35.69 36.40 39.62
N ALA A 302 -36.90 35.99 39.29
CA ALA A 302 -37.74 36.67 38.31
C ALA A 302 -39.12 36.88 38.94
N PRO A 303 -39.64 38.12 38.98
CA PRO A 303 -40.96 38.37 39.53
C PRO A 303 -42.03 37.79 38.61
N GLU A 304 -43.01 37.17 39.23
CA GLU A 304 -44.26 36.73 38.64
C GLU A 304 -44.86 37.80 37.71
N ARG A 305 -45.23 37.38 36.48
CA ARG A 305 -46.42 37.87 35.76
C ARG A 305 -46.70 37.07 34.50
N GLY A 306 -47.87 36.43 34.50
CA GLY A 306 -48.66 36.00 33.32
C GLY A 306 -48.01 34.87 32.51
N GLY A 307 -48.40 33.62 32.66
CA GLY A 307 -49.76 33.16 32.36
C GLY A 307 -49.91 33.06 30.84
N TRP A 308 -50.10 31.84 30.31
CA TRP A 308 -51.09 31.50 29.30
C TRP A 308 -51.15 29.98 29.15
N LYS A 309 -52.40 29.50 29.10
CA LYS A 309 -52.83 28.11 29.09
C LYS A 309 -52.75 27.53 27.68
N GLY A 310 -52.59 26.21 27.58
CA GLY A 310 -53.34 25.42 26.61
C GLY A 310 -52.52 24.47 25.74
N GLU A 311 -52.32 23.27 26.23
CA GLU A 311 -52.56 22.05 25.45
C GLU A 311 -53.91 21.45 25.94
N PRO A 312 -54.52 20.42 25.31
CA PRO A 312 -54.16 19.71 24.08
C PRO A 312 -55.37 19.50 23.13
N SER A 313 -55.17 19.03 21.90
CA SER A 313 -56.10 18.03 21.34
C SER A 313 -55.54 17.27 20.14
N ALA A 314 -55.73 15.96 20.22
CA ALA A 314 -55.47 14.95 19.20
C ALA A 314 -56.62 14.84 18.19
N ARG A 315 -56.40 13.95 17.19
CA ARG A 315 -57.32 13.36 16.19
C ARG A 315 -57.31 14.11 14.85
N ARG A 316 -57.47 13.48 13.67
CA ARG A 316 -57.60 12.10 13.15
C ARG A 316 -57.96 12.29 11.66
N GLY A 317 -57.53 11.38 10.78
CA GLY A 317 -58.07 11.18 9.42
C GLY A 317 -56.92 11.14 8.40
N GLU A 318 -56.59 10.05 7.70
CA GLU A 318 -57.41 9.32 6.68
C GLU A 318 -57.99 10.32 5.67
N GLU A 319 -57.90 10.22 4.35
CA GLU A 319 -57.66 9.12 3.41
C GLU A 319 -57.61 9.75 2.00
N GLY A 320 -57.20 8.97 0.99
CA GLY A 320 -57.52 9.20 -0.42
C GLY A 320 -56.52 10.04 -1.21
N GLU A 321 -56.30 9.84 -2.50
CA GLU A 321 -56.59 8.75 -3.44
C GLU A 321 -55.89 9.18 -4.75
N ALA A 322 -55.65 8.22 -5.64
CA ALA A 322 -55.00 8.45 -6.92
C ALA A 322 -55.81 9.38 -7.86
N ARG A 323 -55.11 10.04 -8.79
CA ARG A 323 -55.24 9.82 -10.25
C ARG A 323 -54.41 10.80 -11.10
N HIS A 324 -53.67 10.20 -12.02
CA HIS A 324 -53.55 10.47 -13.47
C HIS A 324 -53.50 11.91 -14.05
N HIS A 325 -52.63 12.02 -15.06
CA HIS A 325 -52.59 12.93 -16.24
C HIS A 325 -51.31 13.80 -16.28
N THR A 326 -50.54 13.96 -17.35
CA THR A 326 -50.57 13.48 -18.75
C THR A 326 -49.17 13.70 -19.36
N GLU A 327 -48.84 12.88 -20.35
CA GLU A 327 -47.67 13.00 -21.25
C GLU A 327 -47.70 14.29 -22.08
N HIS A 328 -46.55 14.94 -22.28
CA HIS A 328 -46.23 15.60 -23.54
C HIS A 328 -44.72 15.54 -23.76
N GLY A 329 -44.35 15.00 -24.91
CA GLY A 329 -42.96 14.81 -25.32
C GLY A 329 -42.35 16.05 -25.96
N GLU A 330 -41.03 16.07 -26.00
CA GLU A 330 -40.26 16.83 -26.98
C GLU A 330 -38.91 16.13 -27.21
N ALA A 331 -38.56 15.96 -28.48
CA ALA A 331 -37.39 15.23 -28.96
C ALA A 331 -36.09 16.06 -28.80
N PRO A 332 -34.90 15.44 -28.69
CA PRO A 332 -33.64 16.16 -28.85
C PRO A 332 -33.16 16.17 -30.31
N PRO A 333 -32.44 17.23 -30.74
CA PRO A 333 -31.99 17.41 -32.12
C PRO A 333 -30.70 16.63 -32.45
N ALA A 334 -30.49 16.48 -33.76
CA ALA A 334 -29.41 15.77 -34.42
C ALA A 334 -28.01 16.35 -34.18
N VAL A 335 -27.02 15.46 -34.04
CA VAL A 335 -25.58 15.76 -33.97
C VAL A 335 -24.97 15.68 -35.37
N PRO A 336 -24.20 16.69 -35.84
CA PRO A 336 -23.46 16.59 -37.09
C PRO A 336 -22.01 16.11 -36.89
N GLY A 337 -21.66 15.03 -37.59
CA GLY A 337 -20.43 14.90 -38.39
C GLY A 337 -19.08 14.75 -37.68
N ILE A 338 -18.62 13.51 -37.53
CA ILE A 338 -17.20 13.15 -37.35
C ILE A 338 -16.60 12.83 -38.74
N PRO A 339 -15.52 13.48 -39.19
CA PRO A 339 -14.81 13.08 -40.40
C PRO A 339 -13.86 11.88 -40.14
N PRO A 340 -13.64 11.00 -41.14
CA PRO A 340 -12.92 9.74 -40.96
C PRO A 340 -11.40 9.89 -40.94
N LEU A 341 -10.74 9.09 -40.08
CA LEU A 341 -9.29 8.89 -40.06
C LEU A 341 -8.82 8.03 -41.25
N PRO A 342 -7.64 8.30 -41.85
CA PRO A 342 -7.06 7.47 -42.90
C PRO A 342 -6.38 6.20 -42.35
N PRO A 343 -6.27 5.13 -43.18
CA PRO A 343 -5.78 3.83 -42.76
C PRO A 343 -4.25 3.79 -42.60
N ARG A 344 -3.79 3.23 -41.48
CA ARG A 344 -2.39 2.81 -41.29
C ARG A 344 -2.12 1.53 -42.07
N HIS A 345 -1.36 1.66 -43.15
CA HIS A 345 -0.65 0.54 -43.78
C HIS A 345 0.50 0.10 -42.88
N GLY A 346 0.48 -1.15 -42.44
CA GLY A 346 1.71 -1.88 -42.11
C GLY A 346 2.28 -2.51 -43.39
N PRO A 347 3.60 -2.72 -43.43
CA PRO A 347 4.06 -4.02 -43.88
C PRO A 347 5.03 -4.68 -42.89
N ALA A 348 4.91 -6.00 -42.89
CA ALA A 348 5.65 -7.00 -42.14
C ALA A 348 7.14 -7.09 -42.57
N PRO A 349 7.97 -7.88 -41.88
CA PRO A 349 9.41 -7.87 -42.03
C PRO A 349 9.87 -8.74 -43.20
N GLN A 350 10.87 -8.27 -43.95
CA GLN A 350 11.67 -9.10 -44.85
C GLN A 350 13.09 -9.22 -44.30
N GLY A 351 13.44 -10.44 -43.93
CA GLY A 351 14.27 -11.26 -44.80
C GLY A 351 15.78 -10.98 -44.81
N ASN A 352 16.49 -12.04 -44.43
CA ASN A 352 17.77 -12.49 -44.98
C ASN A 352 19.04 -11.77 -44.56
N GLY A 353 19.97 -12.60 -44.08
CA GLY A 353 21.24 -12.68 -44.81
C GLY A 353 22.47 -12.84 -43.96
N SER A 354 22.79 -14.09 -43.65
CA SER A 354 24.05 -14.72 -44.04
C SER A 354 25.38 -14.11 -43.61
N ARG A 355 26.16 -15.00 -42.97
CA ARG A 355 27.57 -15.31 -43.25
C ARG A 355 28.62 -14.25 -42.93
N GLY A 356 29.59 -14.67 -42.12
CA GLY A 356 30.98 -14.42 -42.48
C GLY A 356 31.99 -14.44 -41.34
N ARG A 357 32.66 -15.59 -41.20
CA ARG A 357 34.11 -15.76 -41.00
C ARG A 357 34.82 -15.08 -39.82
N GLN A 358 35.34 -15.96 -38.96
CA GLN A 358 36.77 -16.19 -38.69
C GLN A 358 37.70 -14.97 -38.72
N LYS A 359 38.36 -14.72 -37.58
CA LYS A 359 39.82 -14.83 -37.51
C LYS A 359 40.31 -15.04 -36.07
N GLU A 360 40.89 -16.20 -35.83
CA GLU A 360 41.99 -16.38 -34.88
C GLU A 360 43.16 -15.48 -35.29
N GLU A 361 43.89 -14.94 -34.33
CA GLU A 361 45.35 -15.02 -34.32
C GLU A 361 45.89 -14.60 -32.94
N ASP A 362 46.86 -15.41 -32.52
CA ASP A 362 47.65 -15.40 -31.31
C ASP A 362 48.37 -14.08 -31.01
N TYR A 363 48.74 -13.85 -29.74
CA TYR A 363 50.13 -13.51 -29.40
C TYR A 363 50.41 -13.81 -27.91
N ARG A 364 51.37 -14.73 -27.68
CA ARG A 364 52.07 -14.95 -26.42
C ARG A 364 53.22 -13.94 -26.27
N GLY A 365 53.56 -13.60 -25.02
CA GLY A 365 54.96 -13.73 -24.56
C GLY A 365 55.61 -12.58 -23.79
N HIS A 366 56.03 -12.91 -22.56
CA HIS A 366 57.17 -12.38 -21.75
C HIS A 366 57.08 -10.94 -21.20
N GLY A 367 57.51 -10.59 -19.97
CA GLY A 367 58.26 -11.27 -18.90
C GLY A 367 59.41 -10.36 -18.38
N SER A 368 59.52 -10.19 -17.05
CA SER A 368 60.62 -9.61 -16.21
C SER A 368 60.23 -8.33 -15.43
N GLN A 369 60.09 -8.37 -14.11
CA GLN A 369 61.10 -8.42 -13.01
C GLN A 369 61.56 -7.03 -12.53
N GLY A 370 61.37 -6.78 -11.22
CA GLY A 370 62.38 -6.15 -10.36
C GLY A 370 62.10 -4.72 -9.87
N GLY A 371 61.70 -4.57 -8.60
CA GLY A 371 61.75 -3.29 -7.90
C GLY A 371 60.95 -3.23 -6.60
N GLU A 372 61.44 -3.85 -5.54
CA GLU A 372 61.13 -3.49 -4.13
C GLU A 372 61.88 -2.17 -3.78
N PRO A 373 61.35 -1.31 -2.87
CA PRO A 373 61.52 -1.58 -1.44
C PRO A 373 60.37 -1.14 -0.49
N HIS A 374 60.28 -1.92 0.59
CA HIS A 374 59.88 -1.57 1.97
C HIS A 374 58.64 -0.71 2.25
N GLY A 375 57.64 -1.39 2.83
CA GLY A 375 57.28 -1.13 4.22
C GLY A 375 55.96 -0.41 4.45
N SER A 376 54.84 -1.14 4.46
CA SER A 376 53.78 -0.93 5.45
C SER A 376 52.78 -2.08 5.42
N SER A 377 52.54 -2.68 6.59
CA SER A 377 51.28 -3.30 7.00
C SER A 377 50.63 -4.24 5.98
N ASP A 378 50.86 -5.55 6.15
CA ASP A 378 50.03 -6.62 5.62
C ASP A 378 48.56 -6.42 6.06
N TRP A 379 47.83 -5.64 5.25
CA TRP A 379 46.39 -5.67 5.14
C TRP A 379 46.09 -6.76 4.13
N ASP A 380 45.93 -8.00 4.59
CA ASP A 380 45.40 -9.08 3.76
C ASP A 380 43.88 -8.84 3.61
N PRO A 381 43.38 -8.35 2.45
CA PRO A 381 41.97 -8.00 2.28
C PRO A 381 41.06 -9.23 2.34
N TRP A 382 41.64 -10.42 2.13
CA TRP A 382 40.93 -11.69 2.23
C TRP A 382 40.71 -12.12 3.68
N SER A 383 41.58 -11.71 4.61
CA SER A 383 41.42 -12.05 6.02
C SER A 383 40.22 -11.35 6.69
N GLN A 384 39.75 -10.22 6.14
CA GLN A 384 38.51 -9.56 6.58
C GLN A 384 37.25 -10.21 6.01
N PHE A 385 37.30 -10.77 4.79
CA PHE A 385 36.18 -11.53 4.21
C PHE A 385 35.84 -12.81 4.99
N PHE A 386 36.83 -13.42 5.66
CA PHE A 386 36.63 -14.64 6.46
C PHE A 386 36.43 -14.39 7.96
N ARG A 387 36.39 -13.12 8.41
CA ARG A 387 35.84 -12.76 9.73
C ARG A 387 34.34 -12.52 9.63
N LEU A 388 33.62 -13.47 9.04
CA LEU A 388 32.18 -13.58 9.25
C LEU A 388 31.97 -13.89 10.72
N ASP A 389 31.22 -13.02 11.39
CA ASP A 389 30.91 -13.16 12.80
C ASP A 389 30.28 -14.54 13.02
N ARG A 390 30.79 -15.29 13.98
CA ARG A 390 30.44 -16.71 14.18
C ARG A 390 28.93 -16.87 14.43
N ASP A 391 28.30 -15.80 14.91
CA ASP A 391 26.87 -15.68 15.16
C ASP A 391 26.05 -15.40 13.89
N SER A 392 26.61 -14.68 12.89
CA SER A 392 25.99 -14.46 11.57
C SER A 392 25.89 -15.77 10.77
N LEU A 393 26.95 -16.59 10.80
CA LEU A 393 26.96 -17.95 10.22
C LEU A 393 25.99 -18.91 10.92
N MET A 394 25.71 -18.72 12.22
CA MET A 394 24.76 -19.54 12.98
C MET A 394 23.29 -19.19 12.66
N VAL A 395 22.99 -17.92 12.41
CA VAL A 395 21.66 -17.47 11.97
C VAL A 395 21.35 -17.97 10.56
N ASP A 396 22.33 -17.90 9.65
CA ASP A 396 22.19 -18.51 8.32
C ASP A 396 22.08 -20.03 8.39
N ARG A 397 22.84 -20.71 9.25
CA ARG A 397 22.73 -22.16 9.44
C ARG A 397 21.33 -22.58 9.87
N ARG A 398 20.69 -21.90 10.82
CA ARG A 398 19.32 -22.22 11.24
C ARG A 398 18.30 -21.92 10.14
N ARG A 399 18.50 -20.86 9.35
CA ARG A 399 17.70 -20.56 8.13
C ARG A 399 17.81 -21.67 7.09
N TYR A 400 19.03 -22.09 6.77
CA TYR A 400 19.29 -23.17 5.82
C TYR A 400 18.80 -24.51 6.35
N GLU A 401 18.97 -24.82 7.65
CA GLU A 401 18.44 -26.05 8.26
C GLU A 401 16.91 -26.08 8.26
N ALA A 402 16.23 -24.98 8.56
CA ALA A 402 14.77 -24.89 8.47
C ALA A 402 14.28 -25.01 7.02
N MET A 403 14.94 -24.34 6.08
CA MET A 403 14.60 -24.43 4.65
C MET A 403 14.87 -25.83 4.09
N ILE A 404 16.01 -26.46 4.44
CA ILE A 404 16.34 -27.83 4.06
C ILE A 404 15.35 -28.83 4.67
N TYR A 405 14.92 -28.61 5.92
CA TYR A 405 13.93 -29.44 6.58
C TYR A 405 12.56 -29.35 5.88
N GLU A 406 12.11 -28.16 5.53
CA GLU A 406 10.86 -27.97 4.78
C GLU A 406 10.94 -28.46 3.33
N LEU A 407 12.07 -28.25 2.64
CA LEU A 407 12.33 -28.81 1.32
C LEU A 407 12.43 -30.35 1.36
N GLY A 408 13.01 -30.91 2.42
CA GLY A 408 13.08 -32.35 2.66
C GLY A 408 11.70 -32.96 2.90
N LYS A 409 10.81 -32.27 3.62
CA LYS A 409 9.39 -32.64 3.73
C LYS A 409 8.73 -32.62 2.36
N LEU A 410 8.93 -31.58 1.56
CA LEU A 410 8.36 -31.49 0.20
C LEU A 410 8.86 -32.62 -0.72
N GLY A 411 10.15 -32.98 -0.64
CA GLY A 411 10.71 -34.12 -1.37
C GLY A 411 10.12 -35.46 -0.95
N ALA A 412 9.98 -35.69 0.36
CA ALA A 412 9.31 -36.88 0.89
C ALA A 412 7.84 -36.95 0.45
N TRP A 413 7.15 -35.81 0.44
CA TRP A 413 5.78 -35.67 -0.06
C TRP A 413 5.66 -35.99 -1.54
N HIS A 414 6.60 -35.51 -2.37
CA HIS A 414 6.63 -35.80 -3.79
C HIS A 414 6.75 -37.31 -4.07
N GLU A 415 7.56 -38.03 -3.29
CA GLU A 415 7.67 -39.48 -3.42
C GLU A 415 6.43 -40.23 -2.92
N VAL A 416 5.73 -39.73 -1.89
CA VAL A 416 4.42 -40.27 -1.47
C VAL A 416 3.39 -40.09 -2.58
N LEU A 417 3.31 -38.91 -3.18
CA LEU A 417 2.36 -38.59 -4.25
C LEU A 417 2.64 -39.40 -5.53
N LYS A 418 3.92 -39.65 -5.81
CA LYS A 418 4.38 -40.54 -6.88
C LYS A 418 4.04 -42.01 -6.62
N ARG A 419 4.06 -42.46 -5.36
CA ARG A 419 3.58 -43.80 -4.98
C ARG A 419 2.06 -43.90 -5.12
N GLU A 420 1.31 -42.91 -4.66
CA GLU A 420 -0.17 -42.90 -4.77
C GLU A 420 -0.64 -42.88 -6.23
N THR A 421 -0.01 -42.07 -7.08
CA THR A 421 -0.31 -42.05 -8.52
C THR A 421 -0.02 -43.39 -9.19
N ARG A 422 1.07 -44.07 -8.82
CA ARG A 422 1.36 -45.44 -9.28
C ARG A 422 0.30 -46.44 -8.81
N THR A 423 -0.10 -46.40 -7.54
CA THR A 423 -1.14 -47.31 -7.02
C THR A 423 -2.50 -47.04 -7.65
N ASN A 424 -2.87 -45.78 -7.84
CA ASN A 424 -4.11 -45.41 -8.51
C ASN A 424 -4.13 -45.86 -9.98
N LYS A 425 -3.00 -45.73 -10.68
CA LYS A 425 -2.84 -46.27 -12.04
C LYS A 425 -3.06 -47.78 -12.06
N GLN A 426 -2.43 -48.53 -11.17
CA GLN A 426 -2.60 -49.98 -11.06
C GLN A 426 -4.04 -50.39 -10.73
N LEU A 427 -4.74 -49.63 -9.87
CA LEU A 427 -6.13 -49.89 -9.54
C LEU A 427 -7.04 -49.63 -10.74
N ARG A 428 -6.82 -48.56 -11.50
CA ARG A 428 -7.56 -48.26 -12.73
C ARG A 428 -7.37 -49.37 -13.77
N GLU A 429 -6.13 -49.80 -14.00
CA GLU A 429 -5.84 -50.91 -14.93
C GLU A 429 -6.53 -52.22 -14.50
N LYS A 430 -6.56 -52.53 -13.19
CA LYS A 430 -7.30 -53.69 -12.68
C LYS A 430 -8.80 -53.57 -12.93
N LEU A 431 -9.37 -52.39 -12.68
CA LEU A 431 -10.80 -52.15 -12.82
C LEU A 431 -11.23 -52.19 -14.31
N GLU A 432 -10.42 -51.63 -15.21
CA GLU A 432 -10.61 -51.76 -16.66
C GLU A 432 -10.49 -53.23 -17.12
N SER A 433 -9.52 -53.98 -16.59
CA SER A 433 -9.37 -55.41 -16.90
C SER A 433 -10.55 -56.25 -16.41
N GLN A 434 -11.15 -55.88 -15.28
CA GLN A 434 -12.35 -56.55 -14.77
C GLN A 434 -13.57 -56.20 -15.62
N TRP A 435 -13.76 -54.92 -15.94
CA TRP A 435 -14.87 -54.46 -16.77
C TRP A 435 -14.82 -55.09 -18.17
N THR A 436 -13.64 -55.18 -18.79
CA THR A 436 -13.49 -55.85 -20.10
C THR A 436 -13.85 -57.34 -20.04
N ARG A 437 -13.48 -58.05 -18.96
CA ARG A 437 -13.91 -59.44 -18.74
C ARG A 437 -15.42 -59.56 -18.56
N ASP A 438 -16.02 -58.69 -17.76
CA ASP A 438 -17.47 -58.69 -17.51
C ASP A 438 -18.24 -58.40 -18.81
N LEU A 439 -17.79 -57.42 -19.60
CA LEU A 439 -18.36 -57.13 -20.93
C LEU A 439 -18.26 -58.33 -21.88
N GLN A 440 -17.12 -59.02 -21.92
CA GLN A 440 -16.97 -60.23 -22.72
C GLN A 440 -17.92 -61.34 -22.24
N TYR A 441 -18.00 -61.56 -20.93
CA TYR A 441 -18.93 -62.51 -20.33
C TYR A 441 -20.39 -62.21 -20.72
N TYR A 442 -20.83 -60.95 -20.62
CA TYR A 442 -22.18 -60.55 -21.03
C TYR A 442 -22.43 -60.72 -22.53
N ARG A 443 -21.43 -60.42 -23.38
CA ARG A 443 -21.52 -60.67 -24.83
C ARG A 443 -21.69 -62.16 -25.15
N GLU A 444 -20.91 -63.03 -24.49
CA GLU A 444 -21.04 -64.48 -24.64
C GLU A 444 -22.41 -64.98 -24.16
N LEU A 445 -22.91 -64.45 -23.04
CA LEU A 445 -24.21 -64.82 -22.49
C LEU A 445 -25.35 -64.40 -23.42
N ALA A 446 -25.26 -63.20 -24.00
CA ALA A 446 -26.19 -62.72 -25.01
C ALA A 446 -26.18 -63.60 -26.28
N LEU A 447 -25.00 -64.01 -26.76
CA LEU A 447 -24.88 -64.92 -27.90
C LEU A 447 -25.47 -66.31 -27.60
N LYS A 448 -25.24 -66.86 -26.40
CA LYS A 448 -25.83 -68.13 -25.95
C LYS A 448 -27.35 -68.05 -25.85
N ASN A 449 -27.89 -66.96 -25.30
CA ASN A 449 -29.34 -66.76 -25.18
C ASN A 449 -30.01 -66.55 -26.55
N ARG A 450 -29.34 -65.89 -27.50
CA ARG A 450 -29.84 -65.73 -28.87
C ARG A 450 -29.97 -67.08 -29.60
N LYS A 451 -29.04 -68.01 -29.37
CA LYS A 451 -29.13 -69.40 -29.88
C LYS A 451 -30.26 -70.21 -29.25
N LYS A 452 -30.57 -70.00 -27.96
CA LYS A 452 -31.69 -70.67 -27.28
C LYS A 452 -33.06 -70.09 -27.68
N GLY A 453 -33.14 -68.79 -27.96
CA GLY A 453 -34.36 -68.15 -28.47
C GLY A 453 -34.72 -68.58 -29.90
N TRP A 454 -33.71 -68.84 -30.74
CA TRP A 454 -33.93 -69.34 -32.11
C TRP A 454 -34.48 -70.78 -32.15
N TYR A 455 -34.06 -71.65 -31.23
CA TYR A 455 -34.58 -73.02 -31.15
C TYR A 455 -36.03 -73.11 -30.65
N ARG A 456 -36.50 -72.10 -29.90
CA ARG A 456 -37.89 -72.08 -29.39
C ARG A 456 -38.90 -71.63 -30.45
N TRP A 457 -38.46 -70.93 -31.48
CA TRP A 457 -39.32 -70.46 -32.58
C TRP A 457 -39.53 -71.52 -33.68
N TRP A 458 -38.69 -72.57 -33.72
CA TRP A 458 -38.79 -73.68 -34.68
C TRP A 458 -39.47 -74.94 -34.12
N GLN A 459 -40.03 -74.89 -32.91
CA GLN A 459 -40.74 -76.03 -32.29
C GLN A 459 -42.26 -75.79 -32.11
N GLU A 460 -42.79 -74.67 -32.60
CA GLU A 460 -44.22 -74.32 -32.52
C GLU A 460 -44.92 -74.19 -33.89
N ASP A 461 -44.28 -74.64 -34.97
CA ASP A 461 -44.92 -74.99 -36.26
C ASP A 461 -44.60 -76.47 -36.57
#